data_AF-A0A6P7FGH4-F1
#
_entry.id   AF-A0A6P7FGH4-F1
#
_cell.length_a   1.000
_cell.length_b   1.000
_cell.length_c   1.000
_cell.angle_alpha   90.00
_cell.angle_beta   90.00
_cell.angle_gamma   90.00
#
_symmetry.space_group_name_H-M   'P 1'
#
loop_
_entity.id
_entity.type
_entity.pdbx_description
1 polymer ?
#
loop_
_entity_poly.entity_id
_entity_poly.type
_entity_poly.pdbx_seq_one_letter_code
_entity_poly.pdbx_strand_id
1 'polypeptide(L)'
;MHPIKPDTDMCFDSYIDVQPINLSNLTKACVEPFPEINNCPGMGLFTDEVILLDCDISGNKRTEPLKTGCYTLIKKDSTEEVICQRYNRKKMCEMLKTPSNLAIEVYCQRSSRSIVNVERIKTVP
;
A
#
# COMPACT_ATOMS: atom_id res chain seq x y z
N MET A 1 13.33 -3.90 6.94
CA MET A 1 12.42 -3.27 5.97
C MET A 1 12.56 -4.03 4.66
N HIS A 2 11.45 -4.52 4.14
CA HIS A 2 11.30 -5.37 2.98
C HIS A 2 10.73 -4.49 1.87
N PRO A 3 11.59 -3.96 0.97
CA PRO A 3 11.11 -3.15 -0.14
C PRO A 3 10.22 -4.00 -1.06
N ILE A 4 9.14 -3.40 -1.54
CA ILE A 4 8.31 -3.95 -2.61
C ILE A 4 9.20 -4.08 -3.85
N LYS A 5 9.17 -5.25 -4.48
CA LYS A 5 9.85 -5.49 -5.76
C LYS A 5 8.90 -5.09 -6.91
N PRO A 6 9.43 -4.53 -8.02
CA PRO A 6 8.65 -4.21 -9.20
C PRO A 6 8.34 -5.47 -10.03
N ASP A 7 7.71 -6.46 -9.41
CA ASP A 7 7.36 -7.75 -10.01
C ASP A 7 5.83 -7.83 -10.18
N THR A 8 5.36 -7.96 -11.42
CA THR A 8 3.94 -7.84 -11.81
C THR A 8 3.03 -8.95 -11.29
N ASP A 9 3.60 -9.99 -10.67
CA ASP A 9 2.83 -11.05 -10.03
C ASP A 9 2.61 -10.82 -8.52
N MET A 10 3.00 -9.66 -7.98
CA MET A 10 2.86 -9.33 -6.57
C MET A 10 1.58 -8.55 -6.26
N CYS A 11 0.83 -8.99 -5.25
CA CYS A 11 -0.33 -8.26 -4.72
C CYS A 11 -0.25 -8.12 -3.20
N PHE A 12 -0.76 -7.00 -2.71
CA PHE A 12 -0.73 -6.62 -1.30
C PHE A 12 -2.15 -6.36 -0.78
N ASP A 13 -2.42 -6.77 0.46
CA ASP A 13 -3.69 -6.50 1.11
C ASP A 13 -3.78 -5.00 1.46
N SER A 14 -4.90 -4.36 1.13
CA SER A 14 -5.15 -2.93 1.38
C SER A 14 -6.53 -2.66 1.95
N TYR A 15 -6.63 -1.63 2.81
CA TYR A 15 -7.86 -1.25 3.51
C TYR A 15 -7.80 0.19 4.04
N ILE A 16 -8.96 0.79 4.30
CA ILE A 16 -9.05 2.11 4.92
C ILE A 16 -8.79 2.00 6.44
N ASP A 17 -7.81 2.76 6.93
CA ASP A 17 -7.36 2.76 8.33
C ASP A 17 -8.27 3.61 9.26
N VAL A 18 -9.60 3.46 9.15
CA VAL A 18 -10.59 4.13 10.04
C VAL A 18 -11.75 3.24 10.52
N GLN A 19 -11.81 1.96 10.16
CA GLN A 19 -12.89 1.04 10.57
C GLN A 19 -12.32 -0.21 11.27
N PRO A 20 -13.11 -0.92 12.10
CA PRO A 20 -12.77 -2.30 12.42
C PRO A 20 -12.58 -3.05 11.09
N ILE A 21 -11.42 -3.69 10.94
CA ILE A 21 -11.04 -4.36 9.69
C ILE A 21 -11.96 -5.56 9.52
N ASN A 22 -12.97 -5.43 8.68
CA ASN A 22 -13.67 -6.60 8.19
C ASN A 22 -12.74 -7.29 7.19
N LEU A 23 -12.15 -8.41 7.59
CA LEU A 23 -11.25 -9.22 6.76
C LEU A 23 -11.89 -9.65 5.42
N SER A 24 -13.22 -9.61 5.33
CA SER A 24 -13.98 -9.91 4.11
C SER A 24 -13.92 -8.78 3.06
N ASN A 25 -13.50 -7.57 3.43
CA ASN A 25 -13.48 -6.38 2.56
C ASN A 25 -12.05 -5.91 2.22
N LEU A 26 -11.06 -6.79 2.34
CA LEU A 26 -9.69 -6.47 1.91
C LEU A 26 -9.67 -6.33 0.39
N THR A 27 -9.20 -5.19 -0.09
CA THR A 27 -8.95 -4.96 -1.51
C THR A 27 -7.48 -5.25 -1.79
N LYS A 28 -7.17 -5.82 -2.95
CA LYS A 28 -5.77 -6.07 -3.32
C LYS A 28 -5.24 -4.91 -4.14
N ALA A 29 -4.04 -4.44 -3.80
CA ALA A 29 -3.22 -3.58 -4.63
C ALA A 29 -2.17 -4.45 -5.30
N CYS A 30 -2.28 -4.65 -6.60
CA CYS A 30 -1.37 -5.50 -7.38
C CYS A 30 -0.38 -4.65 -8.15
N VAL A 31 0.82 -5.19 -8.33
CA VAL A 31 1.85 -4.57 -9.15
C VAL A 31 1.51 -4.81 -10.60
N GLU A 32 1.38 -3.75 -11.39
CA GLU A 32 1.05 -3.83 -12.81
C GLU A 32 1.79 -2.72 -13.58
N PRO A 33 2.00 -2.90 -14.89
CA PRO A 33 2.57 -1.82 -15.72
C PRO A 33 1.51 -0.74 -15.97
N PHE A 34 1.90 0.53 -15.85
CA PHE A 34 1.07 1.71 -16.14
C PHE A 34 1.49 2.34 -17.47
N PRO A 35 0.77 2.09 -18.59
CA PRO A 35 1.16 2.56 -19.93
C PRO A 35 1.25 4.08 -20.04
N GLU A 36 0.40 4.81 -19.32
CA GLU A 36 0.41 6.27 -19.23
C GLU A 36 1.71 6.85 -18.66
N ILE A 37 2.51 6.02 -17.97
CA ILE A 37 3.78 6.39 -17.35
C ILE A 37 4.87 5.45 -17.90
N ASN A 38 5.00 5.34 -19.22
CA ASN A 38 6.04 4.55 -19.89
C ASN A 38 6.10 3.07 -19.44
N ASN A 39 4.94 2.45 -19.19
CA ASN A 39 4.81 1.09 -18.65
C ASN A 39 5.48 0.91 -17.27
N CYS A 40 5.44 1.97 -16.46
CA CYS A 40 6.00 1.95 -15.13
C CYS A 40 5.40 0.84 -14.25
N PRO A 41 6.19 -0.02 -13.59
CA PRO A 41 5.66 -0.88 -12.54
C PRO A 41 5.14 -0.05 -11.36
N GLY A 42 3.85 -0.16 -11.10
CA GLY A 42 3.18 0.52 -10.00
C GLY A 42 2.04 -0.29 -9.42
N MET A 43 1.30 0.27 -8.48
CA MET A 43 0.10 -0.32 -7.91
C MET A 43 -1.05 0.68 -7.98
N GLY A 44 -2.12 0.29 -8.65
CA GLY A 44 -3.38 1.02 -8.67
C GLY A 44 -4.13 0.79 -7.35
N LEU A 45 -4.62 1.87 -6.76
CA LEU A 45 -5.37 1.83 -5.51
C LEU A 45 -6.84 2.14 -5.79
N PHE A 46 -7.75 1.60 -4.99
CA PHE A 46 -9.20 1.87 -5.15
C PHE A 46 -9.58 3.34 -4.88
N THR A 47 -8.65 4.14 -4.35
CA THR A 47 -8.77 5.58 -4.13
C THR A 47 -8.45 6.41 -5.38
N ASP A 48 -8.26 5.79 -6.54
CA ASP A 48 -7.72 6.40 -7.77
C ASP A 48 -6.29 6.98 -7.57
N GLU A 49 -5.58 6.51 -6.55
CA GLU A 49 -4.17 6.82 -6.33
C GLU A 49 -3.30 5.73 -6.99
N VAL A 50 -2.10 6.09 -7.43
CA VAL A 50 -1.14 5.13 -8.02
C VAL A 50 0.19 5.22 -7.28
N ILE A 51 0.73 4.09 -6.83
CA ILE A 51 2.06 4.02 -6.22
C ILE A 51 3.05 3.48 -7.25
N LEU A 52 4.07 4.25 -7.62
CA LEU A 52 5.10 3.84 -8.56
C LEU A 52 6.31 3.25 -7.82
N LEU A 53 6.76 2.09 -8.27
CA LEU A 53 7.78 1.32 -7.58
C LEU A 53 9.19 1.62 -8.08
N ASP A 54 9.37 1.73 -9.40
CA ASP A 54 10.69 1.86 -10.01
C ASP A 54 10.64 2.65 -11.32
N CYS A 55 10.29 3.94 -11.25
CA CYS A 55 10.16 4.79 -12.43
C CYS A 55 10.62 6.22 -12.22
N ASP A 56 11.19 6.76 -13.28
CA ASP A 56 11.47 8.17 -13.44
C ASP A 56 10.30 8.81 -14.22
N ILE A 57 9.52 9.64 -13.53
CA ILE A 57 8.25 10.20 -14.07
C ILE A 57 8.52 11.38 -15.00
N SER A 58 9.75 11.89 -15.02
CA SER A 58 10.11 12.96 -15.94
C SER A 58 11.57 12.85 -16.31
N GLY A 59 11.94 13.27 -17.52
CA GLY A 59 13.34 13.50 -17.87
C GLY A 59 14.09 14.47 -16.94
N ASN A 60 13.45 15.04 -15.90
CA ASN A 60 14.15 15.50 -14.72
C ASN A 60 14.53 14.28 -13.88
N LYS A 61 15.76 13.82 -14.05
CA LYS A 61 16.45 13.01 -13.05
C LYS A 61 16.10 13.57 -11.68
N ARG A 62 15.35 12.84 -10.87
CA ARG A 62 15.38 13.10 -9.43
C ARG A 62 16.86 13.10 -9.05
N THR A 63 17.33 14.23 -8.54
CA THR A 63 18.75 14.45 -8.26
C THR A 63 19.28 13.44 -7.25
N GLU A 64 18.37 12.84 -6.48
CA GLU A 64 18.65 11.76 -5.55
C GLU A 64 17.63 10.61 -5.71
N PRO A 65 18.09 9.35 -5.69
CA PRO A 65 17.20 8.21 -5.64
C PRO A 65 16.37 8.25 -4.34
N LEU A 66 15.12 7.78 -4.41
CA LEU A 66 14.32 7.60 -3.22
C LEU A 66 15.02 6.64 -2.25
N LYS A 67 14.91 6.94 -0.94
CA LYS A 67 15.37 6.02 0.10
C LYS A 67 14.66 4.68 -0.06
N THR A 68 15.37 3.59 0.23
CA THR A 68 14.78 2.23 0.26
C THR A 68 13.47 2.23 1.04
N GLY A 69 12.42 1.63 0.48
CA GLY A 69 11.09 1.57 1.08
C GLY A 69 10.26 2.86 0.95
N CYS A 70 10.74 3.87 0.22
CA CYS A 70 9.95 5.03 -0.18
C CYS A 70 9.62 4.97 -1.67
N TYR A 71 8.43 5.44 -2.03
CA TYR A 71 7.83 5.34 -3.36
C TYR A 71 7.14 6.63 -3.74
N THR A 72 7.00 6.87 -5.05
CA THR A 72 6.17 7.98 -5.52
C THR A 72 4.71 7.58 -5.49
N LEU A 73 3.87 8.44 -4.95
CA LEU A 73 2.42 8.38 -5.04
C LEU A 73 1.96 9.44 -6.03
N ILE A 74 1.18 9.05 -7.02
CA ILE A 74 0.44 9.95 -7.90
C ILE A 74 -1.01 9.98 -7.43
N LYS A 75 -1.51 11.17 -7.10
CA LYS A 75 -2.92 11.37 -6.76
C LYS A 75 -3.77 11.59 -8.00
N LYS A 76 -5.09 11.53 -7.82
CA LYS A 76 -6.08 11.78 -8.88
C LYS A 76 -5.92 13.13 -9.59
N ASP A 77 -5.45 14.16 -8.90
CA ASP A 77 -5.17 15.49 -9.46
C ASP A 77 -3.78 15.59 -10.13
N SER A 78 -3.12 14.44 -10.37
CA SER A 78 -1.76 14.33 -10.91
C SER A 78 -0.68 14.94 -10.03
N THR A 79 -0.97 15.23 -8.76
CA THR A 79 0.07 15.65 -7.81
C THR A 79 0.93 14.45 -7.38
N GLU A 80 2.24 14.68 -7.33
CA GLU A 80 3.20 13.70 -6.84
C GLU A 80 3.51 13.92 -5.35
N GLU A 81 3.54 12.84 -4.59
CA GLU A 81 4.04 12.82 -3.22
C GLU A 81 4.98 11.64 -2.99
N VAL A 82 5.80 11.71 -1.94
CA VAL A 82 6.64 10.59 -1.52
C VAL A 82 6.02 9.96 -0.28
N ILE A 83 5.70 8.68 -0.38
CA ILE A 83 5.25 7.86 0.75
C ILE A 83 6.33 6.85 1.11
N CYS A 84 6.44 6.50 2.38
CA CYS A 84 7.46 5.56 2.86
C CYS A 84 6.84 4.48 3.72
N GLN A 85 7.40 3.27 3.60
CA GLN A 85 7.10 2.13 4.44
C GLN A 85 7.40 2.46 5.90
N ARG A 86 6.47 2.08 6.78
CA ARG A 86 6.62 2.22 8.22
C ARG A 86 6.21 0.94 8.90
N TYR A 87 6.92 0.58 9.95
CA TYR A 87 6.54 -0.56 10.78
C TYR A 87 5.41 -0.20 11.73
N ASN A 88 4.27 -0.85 11.58
CA ASN A 88 3.13 -0.78 12.49
C ASN A 88 3.28 -1.83 13.60
N ARG A 89 3.68 -1.37 14.79
CA ARG A 89 3.86 -2.23 15.98
C ARG A 89 2.57 -2.96 16.40
N LYS A 90 1.39 -2.38 16.19
CA LYS A 90 0.11 -3.01 16.58
C LYS A 90 -0.22 -4.22 15.71
N LYS A 91 0.13 -4.16 14.43
CA LYS A 91 -0.13 -5.23 13.45
C LYS A 91 1.08 -6.13 13.19
N MET A 92 2.26 -5.74 13.68
CA MET A 92 3.54 -6.38 13.38
C MET A 92 3.82 -6.45 11.87
N CYS A 93 3.39 -5.41 11.14
CA CYS A 93 3.49 -5.30 9.70
C CYS A 93 4.27 -4.05 9.29
N GLU A 94 5.08 -4.18 8.25
CA GLU A 94 5.56 -3.07 7.46
C GLU A 94 4.45 -2.67 6.48
N MET A 95 4.09 -1.38 6.50
CA MET A 95 2.94 -0.88 5.75
C MET A 95 3.26 0.42 5.04
N LEU A 96 2.59 0.66 3.91
CA LEU A 96 2.46 2.00 3.32
C LEU A 96 1.15 2.62 3.80
N LYS A 97 1.16 3.95 4.00
CA LYS A 97 -0.04 4.72 4.28
C LYS A 97 -0.13 5.89 3.32
N THR A 98 -1.26 6.00 2.61
CA THR A 98 -1.51 7.10 1.67
C THR A 98 -2.24 8.27 2.37
N PRO A 99 -2.22 9.47 1.79
CA PRO A 99 -3.01 10.62 2.25
C PRO A 99 -4.51 10.35 2.29
N SER A 100 -5.02 9.45 1.43
CA SER A 100 -6.41 9.00 1.44
C SER A 100 -6.73 7.99 2.55
N ASN A 101 -5.85 7.85 3.55
CA ASN A 101 -5.96 6.91 4.68
C ASN A 101 -5.99 5.44 4.26
N LEU A 102 -5.52 5.11 3.06
CA LEU A 102 -5.33 3.73 2.66
C LEU A 102 -4.07 3.17 3.33
N ALA A 103 -4.19 2.01 3.94
CA ALA A 103 -3.07 1.22 4.42
C ALA A 103 -2.85 0.03 3.48
N ILE A 104 -1.59 -0.24 3.15
CA ILE A 104 -1.17 -1.37 2.31
C ILE A 104 -0.16 -2.19 3.11
N GLU A 105 -0.45 -3.47 3.33
CA GLU A 105 0.41 -4.39 4.08
C GLU A 105 1.47 -4.99 3.17
N VAL A 106 2.73 -4.60 3.37
CA VAL A 106 3.85 -5.05 2.53
C VAL A 106 4.43 -6.37 3.06
N TYR A 107 4.72 -6.41 4.36
CA TYR A 107 5.33 -7.57 5.00
C TYR A 107 4.93 -7.64 6.46
N CYS A 108 4.40 -8.78 6.91
CA CYS A 108 4.02 -9.00 8.30
C CYS A 108 4.87 -10.12 8.92
N GLN A 109 5.48 -9.84 10.08
CA GLN A 109 6.21 -10.87 10.82
C GLN A 109 5.22 -11.83 11.47
N ARG A 110 5.07 -13.02 10.85
CA ARG A 110 4.10 -14.07 11.17
C ARG A 110 2.66 -13.65 10.89
N SER A 111 2.03 -14.38 9.97
CA SER A 111 0.59 -14.38 9.77
C SER A 111 -0.11 -14.85 11.05
N SER A 112 -0.39 -13.93 11.97
CA SER A 112 -1.52 -14.08 12.89
C SER A 112 -2.83 -13.91 12.09
N ARG A 113 -3.01 -14.68 11.01
CA ARG A 113 -4.33 -14.87 10.37
C ARG A 113 -5.21 -15.80 11.23
N SER A 114 -4.87 -15.99 12.50
CA SER A 114 -5.67 -16.70 13.49
C SER A 114 -6.56 -15.70 14.24
N ILE A 115 -7.83 -15.67 13.84
CA ILE A 115 -8.98 -15.42 14.72
C ILE A 115 -9.07 -13.99 15.30
N VAL A 116 -10.01 -13.20 14.77
CA VAL A 116 -10.60 -12.09 15.52
C VAL A 116 -11.38 -12.70 16.68
N ASN A 117 -10.89 -12.55 17.92
CA ASN A 117 -11.71 -12.77 19.10
C ASN A 117 -12.80 -11.69 19.13
N VAL A 118 -14.03 -12.08 18.83
CA VAL A 118 -15.21 -11.25 19.09
C VAL A 118 -15.41 -11.23 20.61
N GLU A 119 -14.84 -10.23 21.29
CA GLU A 119 -15.20 -9.95 22.67
C GLU A 119 -16.62 -9.37 22.71
N ARG A 120 -17.59 -10.26 22.93
CA ARG A 120 -19.02 -10.05 23.18
C ARG A 120 -19.88 -9.71 21.96
N ILE A 121 -20.55 -10.74 21.45
CA ILE A 121 -21.91 -10.59 20.93
C ILE A 121 -22.81 -10.33 22.15
N LYS A 122 -23.24 -9.08 22.36
CA LYS A 122 -24.39 -8.80 23.24
C LYS A 122 -25.65 -9.22 22.49
N THR A 123 -26.20 -10.37 22.82
CA THR A 123 -27.59 -10.68 22.49
C THR A 123 -28.49 -9.77 23.33
N VAL A 124 -29.22 -8.88 22.66
CA VAL A 124 -30.31 -8.10 23.26
C VAL A 124 -31.50 -9.06 23.45
N PRO A 125 -32.15 -9.06 24.62
CA PRO A 125 -33.21 -10.02 24.97
C PRO A 125 -34.49 -9.88 24.12
#